data_AF-A0A847BJH5-F1
#
_entry.id   AF-A0A847BJH5-F1
#
_cell.length_a   1.000
_cell.length_b   1.000
_cell.length_c   1.000
_cell.angle_alpha   90.00
_cell.angle_beta   90.00
_cell.angle_gamma   90.00
#
_symmetry.space_group_name_H-M   'P 1'
#
loop_
_entity.id
_entity.type
_entity.pdbx_description
1 polymer ?
#
loop_
_entity_poly.entity_id
_entity_poly.type
_entity_poly.pdbx_seq_one_letter_code
_entity_poly.pdbx_strand_id
1 'polypeptide(L)'
;MSDGNRYASLVLEQGTHELGLEITSDYGDTTLYTESLEVLPNQPPFCELTAREVGSGWRFTAKCNDPDGYIQKHEWVLNGEKLAVSGSRVSVSSRQDAALSLTLKAIDNGGEESPVVHWSGYAKGSDAGRGR
;
A
#
# COMPACT_ATOMS: atom_id res chain seq x y z
N MET A 1 -44.21 -3.10 -9.13
CA MET A 1 -43.17 -3.81 -8.36
C MET A 1 -42.00 -2.84 -8.27
N SER A 2 -41.60 -2.44 -7.08
CA SER A 2 -40.59 -1.39 -6.86
C SER A 2 -39.20 -1.92 -7.17
N ASP A 3 -38.54 -1.35 -8.18
CA ASP A 3 -37.21 -1.69 -8.63
C ASP A 3 -36.17 -1.52 -7.51
N GLY A 4 -35.57 -2.64 -7.12
CA GLY A 4 -34.40 -2.63 -6.25
C GLY A 4 -33.22 -1.98 -6.96
N ASN A 5 -32.46 -1.17 -6.23
CA ASN A 5 -31.15 -0.64 -6.62
C ASN A 5 -30.36 -1.65 -7.47
N ARG A 6 -30.17 -1.37 -8.76
CA ARG A 6 -29.35 -2.17 -9.69
C ARG A 6 -28.01 -1.48 -9.92
N TYR A 7 -27.12 -1.53 -8.94
CA TYR A 7 -25.72 -1.18 -9.18
C TYR A 7 -24.96 -2.43 -9.58
N ALA A 8 -24.22 -2.36 -10.68
CA ALA A 8 -23.19 -3.34 -11.04
C ALA A 8 -21.81 -2.70 -10.78
N SER A 9 -20.90 -3.47 -10.19
CA SER A 9 -19.49 -3.07 -10.04
C SER A 9 -18.65 -3.87 -11.02
N LEU A 10 -17.84 -3.16 -11.81
CA LEU A 10 -16.93 -3.73 -12.80
C LEU A 10 -15.53 -3.25 -12.46
N VAL A 11 -14.55 -4.14 -12.57
CA VAL A 11 -13.13 -3.78 -12.54
C VAL A 11 -12.67 -3.72 -13.99
N LEU A 12 -12.17 -2.57 -14.41
CA LEU A 12 -11.68 -2.33 -15.77
C LEU A 12 -10.16 -2.28 -15.76
N GLU A 13 -9.56 -2.91 -16.77
CA GLU A 13 -8.13 -2.78 -17.05
C GLU A 13 -7.83 -1.40 -17.65
N GLN A 14 -6.55 -1.02 -17.70
CA GLN A 14 -6.13 0.21 -18.38
C GLN A 14 -6.60 0.26 -19.85
N GLY A 15 -6.87 1.47 -20.33
CA GLY A 15 -7.29 1.72 -21.70
C GLY A 15 -8.70 2.30 -21.83
N THR A 16 -9.15 2.45 -23.07
CA THR A 16 -10.46 2.99 -23.39
C THR A 16 -11.50 1.88 -23.45
N HIS A 17 -12.59 2.06 -22.71
CA HIS A 17 -13.74 1.16 -22.69
C HIS A 17 -14.98 1.89 -23.19
N GLU A 18 -15.92 1.15 -23.76
CA GLU A 18 -17.26 1.67 -24.07
C GLU A 18 -18.28 1.02 -23.14
N LEU A 19 -18.99 1.87 -22.39
CA LEU A 19 -20.09 1.45 -21.55
C LEU A 19 -21.38 1.56 -22.34
N GLY A 20 -22.05 0.43 -22.57
CA GLY A 20 -23.35 0.36 -23.24
C GLY A 20 -24.49 0.19 -22.25
N LEU A 21 -25.50 1.05 -22.34
CA LEU A 21 -26.78 0.91 -21.64
C LEU A 21 -27.89 0.65 -22.66
N GLU A 22 -28.41 -0.57 -22.67
CA GLU A 22 -29.61 -0.92 -23.42
C GLU A 22 -30.85 -0.74 -22.55
N ILE A 23 -31.81 0.04 -23.04
CA ILE A 23 -33.07 0.34 -22.37
C ILE A 23 -34.20 -0.21 -23.24
N THR A 24 -35.03 -1.08 -22.67
CA THR A 24 -36.27 -1.56 -23.30
C THR A 24 -37.47 -0.93 -22.61
N SER A 25 -38.36 -0.32 -23.38
CA SER A 25 -39.63 0.22 -22.86
C SER A 25 -40.68 -0.88 -22.68
N ASP A 26 -41.72 -0.60 -21.90
CA ASP A 26 -42.87 -1.50 -21.71
C ASP A 26 -43.65 -1.77 -23.02
N TYR A 27 -43.45 -0.94 -24.04
CA TYR A 27 -44.04 -1.10 -25.37
C TYR A 27 -43.16 -1.95 -26.32
N GLY A 28 -42.00 -2.41 -25.85
CA GLY A 28 -41.09 -3.27 -26.61
C GLY A 28 -40.00 -2.55 -27.40
N ASP A 29 -40.02 -1.20 -27.45
CA ASP A 29 -38.96 -0.42 -28.10
C ASP A 29 -37.65 -0.50 -27.32
N THR A 30 -36.53 -0.67 -28.02
CA THR A 30 -35.18 -0.69 -27.45
C THR A 30 -34.36 0.52 -27.86
N THR A 31 -33.48 1.00 -26.99
CA THR A 31 -32.52 2.07 -27.29
C THR A 31 -31.19 1.77 -26.60
N LEU A 32 -30.09 2.03 -27.30
CA LEU A 32 -28.73 1.89 -26.78
C LEU A 32 -28.10 3.26 -26.57
N TYR A 33 -27.57 3.50 -25.37
CA TYR A 33 -26.71 4.64 -25.06
C TYR A 33 -25.29 4.13 -24.83
N THR A 34 -24.29 4.80 -25.41
CA THR A 34 -22.89 4.48 -25.20
C THR A 34 -22.12 5.66 -24.62
N GLU A 35 -21.19 5.36 -23.71
CA GLU A 35 -20.27 6.34 -23.13
C GLU A 35 -18.85 5.79 -23.14
N SER A 36 -17.89 6.62 -23.58
CA SER A 36 -16.48 6.25 -23.58
C SER A 36 -15.86 6.57 -22.23
N LEU A 37 -15.15 5.60 -21.66
CA LEU A 37 -14.43 5.71 -20.40
C LEU A 37 -12.95 5.43 -20.63
N GLU A 38 -12.09 6.38 -20.28
CA GLU A 38 -10.63 6.21 -20.32
C GLU A 38 -10.11 5.84 -18.93
N VAL A 39 -9.49 4.67 -18.81
CA VAL A 39 -8.80 4.22 -17.60
C VAL A 39 -7.30 4.45 -17.79
N LEU A 40 -6.75 5.40 -17.05
CA LEU A 40 -5.33 5.72 -17.10
C LEU A 40 -4.48 4.60 -16.48
N PRO A 41 -3.20 4.45 -16.90
CA PRO A 41 -2.26 3.56 -16.22
C PRO A 41 -2.06 3.98 -14.76
N ASN A 42 -1.95 3.00 -13.88
CA ASN A 42 -1.62 3.22 -12.47
C ASN A 42 -0.21 3.83 -12.34
N GLN A 43 0.00 4.68 -11.35
CA GLN A 43 1.31 5.28 -11.06
C GLN A 43 1.91 4.66 -9.80
N PRO A 44 3.23 4.37 -9.78
CA PRO A 44 3.83 3.76 -8.61
C PRO A 44 3.89 4.75 -7.43
N PRO A 45 3.72 4.27 -6.19
CA PRO A 45 3.87 5.11 -5.02
C PRO A 45 5.34 5.47 -4.77
N PHE A 46 5.57 6.50 -3.97
CA PHE A 46 6.90 6.84 -3.47
C PHE A 46 6.92 6.90 -1.94
N CYS A 47 8.08 6.65 -1.34
CA CYS A 47 8.23 6.56 0.10
C CYS A 47 9.48 7.30 0.61
N GLU A 48 9.34 7.89 1.78
CA GLU A 48 10.44 8.32 2.64
C GLU A 48 10.41 7.51 3.94
N LEU A 49 11.60 7.14 4.42
CA LEU A 49 11.75 6.42 5.68
C LEU A 49 12.31 7.36 6.74
N THR A 50 11.60 7.46 7.86
CA THR A 50 12.10 8.16 9.05
C THR A 50 12.43 7.14 10.13
N ALA A 51 13.60 7.31 10.75
CA ALA A 51 14.11 6.44 11.81
C ALA A 51 14.44 7.27 13.04
N ARG A 52 14.06 6.79 14.23
CA ARG A 52 14.37 7.42 15.51
C ARG A 52 14.80 6.37 16.52
N GLU A 53 15.88 6.64 17.25
CA GLU A 53 16.29 5.82 18.39
C GLU A 53 15.28 5.90 19.54
N VAL A 54 14.93 4.75 20.11
CA VAL A 54 14.06 4.62 21.28
C VAL A 54 14.59 3.49 22.17
N GLY A 55 15.19 3.84 23.32
CA GLY A 55 15.81 2.85 24.21
C GLY A 55 16.99 2.15 23.54
N SER A 56 17.01 0.81 23.57
CA SER A 56 18.01 -0.04 22.90
C SER A 56 17.64 -0.41 21.47
N GLY A 57 16.88 0.44 20.79
CA GLY A 57 16.29 0.11 19.50
C GLY A 57 15.90 1.33 18.67
N TRP A 58 15.15 1.06 17.62
CA TRP A 58 14.72 2.02 16.61
C TRP A 58 13.23 1.92 16.36
N ARG A 59 12.59 3.06 16.17
CA ARG A 59 11.24 3.18 15.62
C ARG A 59 11.33 3.76 14.22
N PHE A 60 10.73 3.04 13.29
CA PHE A 60 10.65 3.42 11.88
C PHE A 60 9.24 3.86 11.52
N THR A 61 9.13 4.88 10.69
CA THR A 61 7.87 5.34 10.12
C THR A 61 8.06 5.57 8.63
N ALA A 62 7.27 4.85 7.84
CA ALA A 62 7.09 5.04 6.41
C ALA A 62 6.17 6.22 6.17
N LYS A 63 6.63 7.16 5.35
CA LYS A 63 5.81 8.24 4.77
C LYS A 63 5.72 7.96 3.29
N CYS A 64 4.63 7.33 2.88
CA CYS A 64 4.41 6.95 1.49
C CYS A 64 3.19 7.70 0.94
N ASN A 65 3.25 8.06 -0.34
CA ASN A 65 2.17 8.70 -1.07
C ASN A 65 2.01 8.01 -2.42
N ASP A 66 0.76 7.86 -2.83
CA ASP A 66 0.37 7.34 -4.13
C ASP A 66 -0.28 8.49 -4.95
N PRO A 67 0.25 8.87 -6.12
CA PRO A 67 -0.25 10.03 -6.87
C PRO A 67 -1.68 9.93 -7.39
N ASP A 68 -2.16 8.73 -7.70
CA ASP A 68 -3.47 8.47 -8.29
C ASP A 68 -4.37 7.56 -7.43
N GLY A 69 -3.90 7.17 -6.25
CA GLY A 69 -4.62 6.30 -5.34
C GLY A 69 -4.22 6.41 -3.88
N TYR A 70 -4.10 5.26 -3.22
CA TYR A 70 -3.73 5.13 -1.82
C TYR A 70 -2.86 3.89 -1.58
N ILE A 71 -2.03 3.98 -0.54
CA ILE A 71 -1.18 2.87 -0.11
C ILE A 71 -2.03 1.77 0.53
N GLN A 72 -2.00 0.58 -0.07
CA GLN A 72 -2.71 -0.59 0.45
C GLN A 72 -1.91 -1.30 1.55
N LYS A 73 -0.59 -1.45 1.39
CA LYS A 73 0.28 -2.08 2.41
C LYS A 73 1.74 -1.66 2.28
N HIS A 74 2.50 -1.92 3.34
CA HIS A 74 3.95 -1.78 3.37
C HIS A 74 4.59 -3.16 3.48
N GLU A 75 5.74 -3.35 2.84
CA GLU A 75 6.59 -4.52 3.02
C GLU A 75 7.91 -4.12 3.66
N TRP A 76 8.21 -4.74 4.79
CA TRP A 76 9.41 -4.48 5.56
C TRP A 76 10.32 -5.70 5.56
N VAL A 77 11.61 -5.49 5.34
CA VAL A 77 12.64 -6.54 5.46
C VAL A 77 13.69 -6.05 6.44
N LEU A 78 13.96 -6.82 7.49
CA LEU A 78 14.99 -6.54 8.48
C LEU A 78 16.08 -7.61 8.38
N ASN A 79 17.32 -7.19 8.15
CA ASN A 79 18.48 -8.07 8.02
C ASN A 79 18.28 -9.23 7.01
N GLY A 80 17.53 -8.98 5.94
CA GLY A 80 17.21 -9.97 4.91
C GLY A 80 15.95 -10.80 5.17
N GLU A 81 15.33 -10.67 6.35
CA GLU A 81 14.11 -11.40 6.71
C GLU A 81 12.87 -10.52 6.58
N LYS A 82 11.85 -11.02 5.87
CA LYS A 82 10.57 -10.31 5.71
C LYS A 82 9.82 -10.30 7.04
N LEU A 83 9.37 -9.13 7.46
CA LEU A 83 8.52 -8.98 8.64
C LEU A 83 7.06 -9.21 8.27
N ALA A 84 6.31 -9.91 9.13
CA ALA A 84 4.87 -10.12 8.98
C ALA A 84 4.06 -8.90 9.46
N VAL A 85 4.43 -7.70 9.00
CA VAL A 85 3.79 -6.42 9.35
C VAL A 85 3.56 -5.62 8.08
N SER A 86 2.34 -5.12 7.90
CA SER A 86 1.91 -4.35 6.71
C SER A 86 1.65 -2.87 6.99
N GLY A 87 1.68 -2.46 8.26
CA GLY A 87 1.46 -1.07 8.67
C GLY A 87 2.63 -0.14 8.35
N SER A 88 2.39 1.17 8.44
CA SER A 88 3.38 2.21 8.14
C SER A 88 4.45 2.41 9.21
N ARG A 89 4.46 1.61 10.28
CA ARG A 89 5.42 1.73 11.39
C ARG A 89 5.89 0.37 11.85
N VAL A 90 7.19 0.27 12.12
CA VAL A 90 7.80 -0.89 12.78
C VAL A 90 8.70 -0.42 13.91
N SER A 91 8.78 -1.20 14.99
CA SER A 91 9.73 -0.96 16.08
C SER A 91 10.64 -2.17 16.19
N VAL A 92 11.94 -1.94 16.21
CA VAL A 92 12.98 -2.96 16.30
C VAL A 92 13.77 -2.70 17.57
N SER A 93 13.84 -3.67 18.46
CA SER A 93 14.70 -3.62 19.65
C SER A 93 15.76 -4.70 19.55
N SER A 94 16.94 -4.42 20.11
CA SER A 94 17.98 -5.43 20.26
C SER A 94 18.37 -5.58 21.72
N ARG A 95 18.63 -6.82 22.14
CA ARG A 95 19.20 -7.13 23.46
C ARG A 95 20.73 -7.13 23.45
N GLN A 96 21.30 -7.14 22.26
CA GLN A 96 22.74 -7.12 22.03
C GLN A 96 23.07 -6.04 21.03
N ASP A 97 24.32 -5.64 21.07
CA ASP A 97 24.95 -4.81 20.09
C ASP A 97 24.88 -5.45 18.70
N ALA A 98 24.18 -4.83 17.75
CA ALA A 98 23.91 -5.41 16.44
C ALA A 98 23.78 -4.37 15.33
N ALA A 99 24.37 -4.67 14.17
CA ALA A 99 24.09 -3.95 12.94
C ALA A 99 22.68 -4.30 12.43
N LEU A 100 21.97 -3.28 11.96
CA LEU A 100 20.63 -3.39 11.41
C LEU A 100 20.62 -2.85 9.97
N SER A 101 20.01 -3.60 9.07
CA SER A 101 19.69 -3.20 7.70
C SER A 101 18.19 -3.38 7.50
N LEU A 102 17.48 -2.29 7.22
CA LEU A 102 16.05 -2.29 6.98
C LEU A 102 15.77 -1.86 5.54
N THR A 103 14.86 -2.55 4.87
CA THR A 103 14.28 -2.08 3.60
C THR A 103 12.78 -1.94 3.71
N LEU A 104 12.24 -1.00 2.94
CA LEU A 104 10.82 -0.68 2.85
C LEU A 104 10.41 -0.62 1.38
N LYS A 105 9.27 -1.22 1.05
CA LYS A 105 8.46 -0.91 -0.13
C LYS A 105 7.02 -0.61 0.28
N ALA A 106 6.31 0.23 -0.44
CA ALA A 106 4.86 0.31 -0.38
C ALA A 106 4.23 -0.32 -1.61
N ILE A 107 3.03 -0.86 -1.44
CA ILE A 107 2.17 -1.37 -2.50
C ILE A 107 0.85 -0.59 -2.44
N ASP A 108 0.46 -0.01 -3.57
CA ASP A 108 -0.77 0.78 -3.71
C ASP A 108 -2.02 -0.08 -3.93
N ASN A 109 -3.16 0.56 -4.20
CA ASN A 109 -4.42 -0.12 -4.51
C ASN A 109 -4.50 -0.70 -5.95
N GLY A 110 -3.65 -0.25 -6.87
CA GLY A 110 -3.47 -0.82 -8.21
C GLY A 110 -2.52 -2.02 -8.25
N GLY A 111 -1.79 -2.26 -7.16
CA GLY A 111 -0.81 -3.32 -7.01
C GLY A 111 0.62 -2.94 -7.40
N GLU A 112 0.91 -1.69 -7.76
CA GLU A 112 2.28 -1.26 -8.05
C GLU A 112 3.11 -1.06 -6.79
N GLU A 113 4.42 -1.25 -6.96
CA GLU A 113 5.40 -1.15 -5.88
C GLU A 113 6.20 0.14 -5.96
N SER A 114 6.45 0.76 -4.80
CA SER A 114 7.44 1.84 -4.71
C SER A 114 8.85 1.32 -4.96
N PRO A 115 9.79 2.18 -5.38
CA PRO A 115 11.21 1.92 -5.23
C PRO A 115 11.56 1.51 -3.79
N VAL A 116 12.57 0.67 -3.63
CA VAL A 116 13.03 0.22 -2.31
C VAL A 116 13.74 1.36 -1.58
N VAL A 117 13.28 1.68 -0.37
CA VAL A 117 13.98 2.59 0.54
C VAL A 117 14.84 1.78 1.50
N HIS A 118 16.12 2.14 1.60
CA HIS A 118 17.09 1.46 2.45
C HIS A 118 17.43 2.32 3.66
N TRP A 119 17.61 1.66 4.81
CA TRP A 119 18.20 2.25 6.00
C TRP A 119 19.18 1.27 6.63
N SER A 120 20.27 1.80 7.19
CA SER A 120 21.20 1.02 7.99
C SER A 120 21.57 1.79 9.25
N GLY A 121 21.87 1.04 10.31
CA GLY A 121 22.30 1.62 11.57
C GLY A 121 22.70 0.53 12.55
N TYR A 122 22.84 0.93 13.81
CA TYR A 122 23.30 0.06 14.87
C TYR A 122 22.36 0.17 16.07
N ALA A 123 21.97 -0.96 16.64
CA ALA A 123 21.25 -0.99 17.91
C ALA A 123 22.25 -1.34 19.01
N LYS A 124 22.34 -0.48 20.03
CA LYS A 124 23.08 -0.79 21.25
C LYS A 124 22.23 -1.69 22.13
N GLY A 125 22.80 -2.80 22.61
CA GLY A 125 22.12 -3.69 23.53
C GLY A 125 21.71 -2.96 24.80
N SER A 126 20.49 -3.21 25.30
CA SER A 126 20.15 -2.82 26.66
C SER A 126 20.99 -3.68 27.60
N ASP A 127 21.99 -3.10 28.26
CA ASP A 127 22.68 -3.79 29.36
C ASP A 127 21.64 -4.10 30.44
N ALA A 128 21.20 -5.35 30.51
CA ALA A 128 20.41 -5.85 31.61
C ALA A 128 21.38 -6.04 32.79
N GLY A 129 21.81 -4.92 33.36
CA GLY A 129 22.60 -4.87 34.57
C GLY A 129 21.87 -5.63 35.67
N ARG A 130 22.44 -6.79 36.02
CA ARG A 130 22.30 -7.43 37.34
C ARG A 130 22.50 -6.37 38.44
N GLY A 131 21.56 -6.30 39.38
CA GLY A 131 21.68 -5.61 40.67
C GLY A 131 20.35 -4.97 41.07
N ARG A 132 19.65 -5.37 42.14
CA ARG A 132 19.99 -6.10 43.36
C ARG A 132 18.95 -7.16 43.67
#